data_AF-A0A1M3ITY7-F1
#
_entry.id   AF-A0A1M3ITY7-F1
#
_cell.length_a   1.000
_cell.length_b   1.000
_cell.length_c   1.000
_cell.angle_alpha   90.00
_cell.angle_beta   90.00
_cell.angle_gamma   90.00
#
_symmetry.space_group_name_H-M   'P 1'
#
loop_
_entity.id
_entity.type
_entity.pdbx_description
1 polymer ?
#
loop_
_entity_poly.entity_id
_entity_poly.type
_entity_poly.pdbx_seq_one_letter_code
_entity_poly.pdbx_strand_id
1 'polypeptide(L)' 'MKSALHHAYEGMKCQVIYLSVEATNIPARKLYESCGFRVWGTKPYALNVSGKLYPLYHMSLILNN' A
#
# COMPACT_ATOMS: atom_id res chain seq x y z
N MET A 1 1.20 7.00 9.14
CA MET A 1 0.26 7.02 8.00
C MET A 1 -0.35 8.40 7.77
N LYS A 2 -1.09 8.99 8.73
CA LYS A 2 -1.73 10.31 8.57
C LYS A 2 -0.80 11.40 8.02
N SER A 3 0.41 11.55 8.56
CA SER A 3 1.36 12.58 8.08
C SER A 3 1.81 12.37 6.64
N ALA A 4 1.99 11.11 6.20
CA ALA A 4 2.37 10.81 4.81
C ALA A 4 1.23 11.11 3.84
N LEU A 5 -0.02 10.78 4.22
CA LEU A 5 -1.21 11.11 3.42
C LEU A 5 -1.42 12.62 3.34
N HIS A 6 -1.27 13.33 4.45
CA HIS A 6 -1.38 14.79 4.47
C HIS A 6 -0.31 15.44 3.59
N HIS A 7 0.94 15.00 3.67
CA HIS A 7 2.00 15.52 2.81
C HIS A 7 1.73 15.24 1.32
N ALA A 8 1.30 14.03 0.98
CA ALA A 8 0.98 13.67 -0.40
C ALA A 8 -0.20 14.49 -0.96
N TYR A 9 -1.24 14.68 -0.15
CA TYR A 9 -2.41 15.45 -0.55
C TYR A 9 -2.14 16.96 -0.60
N GLU A 10 -1.62 17.56 0.47
CA GLU A 10 -1.45 19.01 0.55
C GLU A 10 -0.15 19.52 -0.03
N GLY A 11 0.96 18.84 0.28
CA GLY A 11 2.30 19.30 -0.10
C GLY A 11 2.64 18.97 -1.54
N MET A 12 2.29 17.76 -2.00
CA MET A 12 2.62 17.30 -3.34
C MET A 12 1.47 17.43 -4.35
N LYS A 13 0.23 17.62 -3.87
CA LYS A 13 -0.98 17.59 -4.71
C LYS A 13 -1.06 16.31 -5.55
N CYS A 14 -0.69 15.17 -4.96
CA CYS A 14 -0.72 13.87 -5.61
C CYS A 14 -2.16 13.41 -5.87
N GLN A 15 -2.39 12.81 -7.03
CA GLN A 15 -3.68 12.20 -7.39
C GLN A 15 -3.79 10.73 -6.99
N VAL A 16 -2.66 10.02 -6.93
CA VAL A 16 -2.62 8.59 -6.60
C VAL A 16 -1.43 8.29 -5.70
N ILE A 17 -1.66 7.53 -4.64
CA ILE A 17 -0.61 6.99 -3.77
C ILE A 17 -0.56 5.47 -3.96
N TYR A 18 0.64 4.93 -4.13
CA TYR A 18 0.88 3.50 -4.22
C TYR A 18 1.66 3.01 -3.00
N LEU A 19 1.33 1.79 -2.57
CA LEU A 19 2.15 1.04 -1.62
C LEU A 19 2.08 -0.45 -1.93
N SER A 20 2.98 -1.22 -1.30
CA SER A 20 2.90 -2.68 -1.32
C SER A 20 2.92 -3.22 0.10
N VAL A 21 2.18 -4.29 0.36
CA VAL A 21 2.10 -4.94 1.68
C VAL A 21 2.26 -6.45 1.52
N GLU A 22 2.96 -7.09 2.44
CA GLU A 22 3.10 -8.55 2.44
C GLU A 22 1.72 -9.19 2.60
N ALA A 23 1.41 -10.19 1.76
CA ALA A 23 0.04 -10.66 1.58
C ALA A 23 -0.57 -11.26 2.86
N THR A 24 0.26 -11.84 3.73
CA THR A 24 -0.17 -12.41 5.01
C THR A 24 -0.18 -11.41 6.17
N ASN A 25 0.35 -10.19 5.97
CA ASN A 25 0.31 -9.10 6.95
C ASN A 25 -1.08 -8.42 6.97
N ILE A 26 -2.06 -9.20 7.44
CA ILE A 26 -3.46 -8.80 7.57
C ILE A 26 -3.62 -7.50 8.38
N PRO A 27 -2.91 -7.28 9.52
CA PRO A 27 -3.04 -6.04 10.27
C PRO A 27 -2.66 -4.80 9.45
N ALA A 28 -1.52 -4.85 8.73
CA ALA A 28 -1.10 -3.74 7.87
C ALA A 28 -2.07 -3.52 6.71
N ARG A 29 -2.53 -4.59 6.05
CA ARG A 29 -3.53 -4.49 4.98
C ARG A 29 -4.81 -3.80 5.46
N LYS A 30 -5.35 -4.20 6.61
CA LYS A 30 -6.54 -3.56 7.21
C LYS A 30 -6.32 -2.09 7.55
N LEU A 31 -5.14 -1.73 8.07
CA LEU A 31 -4.79 -0.35 8.32
C LEU A 31 -4.83 0.47 7.01
N TYR A 32 -4.26 -0.05 5.92
CA TYR A 32 -4.26 0.64 4.63
C TYR A 32 -5.66 0.70 4.01
N GLU A 33 -6.44 -0.37 4.09
CA GLU A 33 -7.85 -0.40 3.65
C GLU A 33 -8.71 0.62 4.39
N SER A 34 -8.49 0.80 5.70
CA SER A 34 -9.17 1.82 6.51
C SER A 34 -8.80 3.26 6.11
N CYS A 35 -7.63 3.45 5.49
CA CYS A 35 -7.23 4.73 4.90
C CYS A 35 -7.74 4.92 3.46
N GLY A 36 -8.52 3.97 2.94
CA GLY A 36 -9.11 4.03 1.60
C GLY A 36 -8.31 3.32 0.50
N PHE A 37 -7.15 2.73 0.82
CA PHE A 37 -6.40 1.97 -0.17
C PHE A 37 -7.18 0.74 -0.66
N ARG A 38 -6.94 0.34 -1.91
CA ARG A 38 -7.51 -0.86 -2.54
C ARG A 38 -6.42 -1.68 -3.22
N VAL A 39 -6.50 -3.00 -3.10
CA VAL A 39 -5.61 -3.91 -3.82
C VAL A 39 -5.96 -3.86 -5.31
N TRP A 40 -4.95 -3.70 -6.17
CA TRP A 40 -5.11 -3.75 -7.62
C TRP A 40 -4.20 -4.80 -8.27
N GLY A 41 -3.23 -5.35 -7.53
CA GLY A 41 -2.30 -6.33 -8.07
C GLY A 41 -1.69 -7.21 -6.98
N THR A 42 -1.19 -8.37 -7.40
CA THR A 42 -0.43 -9.29 -6.54
C THR A 42 0.87 -9.64 -7.24
N LYS A 43 1.99 -9.61 -6.50
CA LYS A 43 3.30 -10.05 -6.98
C LYS A 43 3.74 -11.26 -6.16
N PRO A 44 3.71 -12.49 -6.72
CA PRO A 44 3.84 -13.74 -5.95
C PRO A 44 5.24 -13.99 -5.36
N TYR A 45 6.30 -13.49 -6.00
CA TYR A 45 7.70 -13.70 -5.58
C TYR A 45 8.39 -12.36 -5.31
N ALA A 46 7.75 -11.55 -4.48
CA ALA A 46 8.12 -10.14 -4.34
C ALA A 46 9.24 -9.89 -3.32
N LEU A 47 9.31 -10.71 -2.26
CA LEU A 47 10.38 -10.65 -1.26
C LEU A 47 11.02 -12.03 -1.10
N ASN A 48 12.34 -12.06 -0.90
CA ASN A 48 13.08 -13.23 -0.45
C ASN A 48 13.69 -12.92 0.91
N VAL A 49 13.18 -13.57 1.95
CA VAL A 49 13.68 -13.41 3.33
C VAL A 49 14.16 -14.78 3.80
N SER A 50 15.46 -14.92 3.97
CA SER A 50 16.10 -16.17 4.41
C SER A 50 15.71 -17.39 3.56
N GLY A 51 15.63 -17.22 2.24
CA GLY A 51 15.27 -18.28 1.29
C GLY A 51 13.78 -18.53 1.15
N LYS A 52 12.93 -17.88 1.94
CA LYS A 52 11.47 -17.95 1.81
C LYS A 52 10.95 -16.80 0.96
N LEU A 53 10.16 -17.15 -0.04
CA LEU A 53 9.50 -16.19 -0.92
C LEU A 53 8.18 -15.74 -0.32
N TYR A 54 7.95 -14.44 -0.32
CA TYR A 54 6.70 -13.84 0.15
C TYR A 54 6.03 -13.03 -0.97
N PRO A 55 4.71 -13.23 -1.16
CA PRO A 55 3.93 -12.40 -2.06
C PRO A 55 3.68 -11.01 -1.46
N LEU A 56 3.60 -10.00 -2.31
CA LEU A 56 3.11 -8.67 -1.94
C LEU A 56 1.79 -8.38 -2.66
N TYR A 57 0.86 -7.72 -1.98
CA TYR A 57 -0.24 -6.99 -2.61
C TYR A 57 0.21 -5.58 -2.95
N HIS A 58 -0.04 -5.16 -4.18
CA HIS A 58 0.05 -3.77 -4.60
C HIS A 58 -1.28 -3.08 -4.33
N MET A 59 -1.23 -1.94 -3.66
CA MET A 59 -2.40 -1.16 -3.28
C MET A 59 -2.29 0.27 -3.79
N SER A 60 -3.43 0.89 -4.06
CA SER A 60 -3.53 2.29 -4.45
C SER A 60 -4.62 3.01 -3.67
N LEU A 61 -4.38 4.30 -3.42
CA LEU A 61 -5.38 5.25 -2.95
C LEU A 61 -5.50 6.35 -4.00
N ILE A 62 -6.70 6.54 -4.53
CA ILE A 62 -7.02 7.64 -5.42
C ILE A 62 -7.48 8.81 -4.55
N LEU A 63 -6.81 9.95 -4.69
CA LEU A 63 -7.15 11.20 -4.03
C LEU A 63 -7.96 12.03 -5.04
N ASN A 64 -9.25 12.25 -4.76
CA ASN A 64 -10.07 13.12 -5.57
C ASN A 64 -9.76 14.58 -5.21
N ASN A 65 -9.54 15.42 -6.23
CA ASN A 65 -9.41 16.87 -6.07
C ASN A 65 -10.75 17.52 -5.77
#